data_AF-A0A7J7QDW2-F1
#
_entry.id   AF-A0A7J7QDW2-F1
#
_cell.length_a   1.000
_cell.length_b   1.000
_cell.length_c   1.000
_cell.angle_alpha   90.00
_cell.angle_beta   90.00
_cell.angle_gamma   90.00
#
_symmetry.space_group_name_H-M   'P 1'
#
loop_
_entity.id
_entity.type
_entity.pdbx_description
1 polymer ?
#
loop_
_entity_poly.entity_id
_entity_poly.type
_entity_poly.pdbx_seq_one_letter_code
_entity_poly.pdbx_strand_id
1 'polypeptide(L)'
;MVDAFRNMLDELMGKERDVPLGKRQNKPLEFDDPAVCKYELVALCPNRLFRNTKSDLGSCGFTIHDDHLEWPNVKEQWDKLPQREKDRHTYERDLIRYMEQLIRDMDAKIRKNKERAEAESRPKVLKVDDQRRLDDIKMRQAEMVARAAQLGEEGDVDGALEATKQAEAIGRQHDTLHKQLTEPDRTMTVCEICGVFINSTDNDQRRLVGGAGQGACCVCPRNAQQTAQLL
;
A
#
# COMPACT_ATOMS: atom_id res chain seq x y z
N MET A 1 29.21 25.04 -8.85
CA MET A 1 28.31 26.07 -9.43
C MET A 1 28.52 26.20 -10.94
N VAL A 2 29.76 26.30 -11.43
CA VAL A 2 30.09 26.33 -12.86
C VAL A 2 29.63 25.05 -13.60
N ASP A 3 29.77 23.87 -12.99
CA ASP A 3 29.37 22.60 -13.63
C ASP A 3 27.85 22.42 -13.76
N ALA A 4 27.08 22.99 -12.83
CA ALA A 4 25.61 22.97 -12.90
C ALA A 4 25.11 23.88 -14.04
N PHE A 5 25.72 25.06 -14.19
CA PHE A 5 25.45 25.94 -15.33
C PHE A 5 25.92 25.33 -16.66
N ARG A 6 27.05 24.63 -16.66
CA ARG A 6 27.53 23.90 -17.84
C ARG A 6 26.53 22.83 -18.28
N ASN A 7 26.07 21.98 -17.35
CA ASN A 7 25.08 20.95 -17.65
C ASN A 7 23.75 21.53 -18.13
N MET A 8 23.26 22.60 -17.50
CA MET A 8 22.03 23.28 -17.94
C MET A 8 22.17 23.86 -19.36
N LEU A 9 23.34 24.42 -19.70
CA LEU A 9 23.59 24.94 -21.03
C LEU A 9 23.81 23.83 -22.07
N ASP A 10 24.37 22.68 -21.67
CA ASP A 10 24.56 21.52 -22.54
C ASP A 10 23.22 20.83 -22.85
N GLU A 11 22.25 20.88 -21.93
CA GLU A 11 20.85 20.48 -22.17
C GLU A 11 20.14 21.44 -23.15
N LEU A 12 20.43 22.75 -23.08
CA LEU A 12 19.76 23.76 -23.89
C LEU A 12 20.36 23.92 -25.30
N MET A 13 21.69 23.76 -25.43
CA MET A 13 22.46 24.09 -26.65
C MET A 13 23.16 22.87 -27.27
N GLY A 14 23.08 21.70 -26.62
CA GLY A 14 23.75 20.47 -27.02
C GLY A 14 25.20 20.37 -26.50
N LYS A 15 25.60 19.15 -26.12
CA LYS A 15 26.94 18.83 -25.57
C LYS A 15 28.11 19.17 -26.52
N GLU A 16 27.84 19.35 -27.82
CA GLU A 16 28.86 19.71 -28.82
C GLU A 16 29.07 21.24 -28.98
N ARG A 17 28.52 22.08 -28.08
CA ARG A 17 28.70 23.54 -28.13
C ARG A 17 30.17 23.96 -28.16
N ASP A 18 30.97 23.38 -27.27
CA ASP A 18 32.39 23.73 -27.09
C ASP A 18 33.31 23.09 -28.15
N VAL A 19 32.75 22.27 -29.05
CA VAL A 19 33.49 21.60 -30.13
C VAL A 19 33.50 22.50 -31.38
N PRO A 20 34.67 22.78 -31.99
CA PRO A 20 34.77 23.55 -33.22
C PRO A 20 33.91 22.95 -34.34
N LEU A 21 33.24 23.81 -35.13
CA LEU A 21 32.22 23.41 -36.11
C LEU A 21 32.67 22.30 -37.09
N GLY A 22 33.96 22.21 -37.41
CA GLY A 22 34.50 21.17 -38.31
C GLY A 22 34.71 19.78 -37.69
N LYS A 23 34.53 19.63 -36.37
CA LYS A 23 34.64 18.35 -35.64
C LYS A 23 33.35 17.92 -34.94
N ARG A 24 32.27 18.70 -35.09
CA ARG A 24 30.95 18.35 -34.58
C ARG A 24 30.46 17.11 -35.30
N GLN A 25 30.51 15.98 -34.61
CA GLN A 25 29.85 14.78 -35.09
C GLN A 25 28.44 14.90 -34.55
N ASN A 26 27.60 15.69 -35.25
CA ASN A 26 26.15 15.67 -35.12
C ASN A 26 25.64 14.29 -35.56
N LYS A 27 26.15 13.22 -34.93
CA LYS A 27 25.69 11.87 -35.13
C LYS A 27 24.28 11.85 -34.56
N PRO A 28 23.27 11.56 -35.38
CA PRO A 28 21.94 11.37 -34.86
C PRO A 28 22.02 10.26 -33.82
N LEU A 29 21.47 10.50 -32.65
CA LEU A 29 21.36 9.49 -31.60
C LEU A 29 20.67 8.24 -32.18
N GLU A 30 21.31 7.08 -32.03
CA GLU A 30 20.76 5.82 -32.49
C GLU A 30 20.03 5.11 -31.35
N PHE A 31 19.06 4.27 -31.68
CA PHE A 31 18.32 3.51 -30.68
C PHE A 31 19.17 2.49 -29.92
N ASP A 32 20.32 2.10 -30.47
CA ASP A 32 21.25 1.12 -29.87
C ASP A 32 22.25 1.77 -28.88
N ASP A 33 22.20 3.09 -28.73
CA ASP A 33 23.16 3.79 -27.87
C ASP A 33 23.05 3.34 -26.39
N PRO A 34 24.17 3.08 -25.70
CA PRO A 34 24.17 2.65 -24.31
C PRO A 34 23.48 3.64 -23.35
N ALA A 35 23.45 4.93 -23.71
CA ALA A 35 22.86 6.02 -22.94
C ALA A 35 21.32 6.06 -23.02
N VAL A 36 20.73 5.45 -24.06
CA VAL A 36 19.28 5.43 -24.29
C VAL A 36 18.62 4.42 -23.36
N CYS A 37 17.53 4.85 -22.71
CA CYS A 37 16.72 3.98 -21.88
C CYS A 37 15.93 2.98 -22.74
N LYS A 38 16.40 1.74 -22.77
CA LYS A 38 15.75 0.64 -23.51
C LYS A 38 14.33 0.35 -22.99
N TYR A 39 14.10 0.53 -21.69
CA TYR A 39 12.79 0.31 -21.07
C TYR A 39 11.76 1.34 -21.55
N GLU A 40 12.13 2.62 -21.57
CA GLU A 40 11.30 3.72 -22.08
C GLU A 40 11.07 3.59 -23.60
N LEU A 41 12.07 3.08 -24.33
CA LEU A 41 11.97 2.84 -25.77
C LEU A 41 10.88 1.81 -26.10
N VAL A 42 10.81 0.74 -25.32
CA VAL A 42 9.82 -0.33 -25.48
C VAL A 42 8.43 0.15 -25.04
N ALA A 43 8.32 0.68 -23.81
CA ALA A 43 7.04 1.10 -23.26
C ALA A 43 7.16 2.19 -22.18
N LEU A 44 7.87 1.88 -21.09
CA LEU A 44 7.97 2.75 -19.91
C LEU A 44 9.21 2.41 -19.08
N CYS A 45 9.81 3.43 -18.47
CA CYS A 45 10.86 3.27 -17.46
C CYS A 45 10.26 3.25 -16.05
N PRO A 46 10.37 2.12 -15.30
CA PRO A 46 9.83 2.03 -13.95
C PRO A 46 10.45 3.04 -12.97
N ASN A 47 11.74 3.35 -13.14
CA ASN A 47 12.46 4.28 -12.26
C ASN A 47 11.95 5.72 -12.40
N ARG A 48 11.48 6.10 -13.60
CA ARG A 48 10.89 7.41 -13.86
C ARG A 48 9.47 7.49 -13.32
N LEU A 49 8.69 6.42 -13.49
CA LEU A 49 7.29 6.35 -13.02
C LEU A 49 7.17 6.49 -11.50
N PHE A 50 8.12 5.91 -10.74
CA PHE A 50 8.10 5.95 -9.28
C PHE A 50 8.91 7.09 -8.66
N ARG A 51 9.42 8.03 -9.48
CA ARG A 51 10.18 9.18 -8.97
C ARG A 51 9.31 10.01 -8.02
N ASN A 52 9.88 10.41 -6.88
CA ASN A 52 9.19 11.14 -5.81
C ASN A 52 8.03 10.38 -5.14
N THR A 53 7.98 9.05 -5.27
CA THR A 53 7.02 8.22 -4.54
C THR A 53 7.69 7.51 -3.35
N LYS A 54 6.88 6.94 -2.45
CA LYS A 54 7.38 6.14 -1.32
C LYS A 54 8.10 4.85 -1.78
N SER A 55 7.91 4.45 -3.03
CA SER A 55 8.54 3.28 -3.66
C SER A 55 9.58 3.70 -4.71
N ASP A 56 10.25 4.83 -4.50
CA ASP A 56 11.28 5.32 -5.43
C ASP A 56 12.40 4.28 -5.60
N LEU A 57 12.68 3.94 -6.87
CA LEU A 57 13.73 3.02 -7.29
C LEU A 57 15.06 3.76 -7.51
N GLY A 58 15.06 5.09 -7.39
CA GLY A 58 16.19 5.96 -7.60
C GLY A 58 16.31 6.45 -9.05
N SER A 59 17.44 7.11 -9.35
CA SER A 59 17.75 7.55 -10.71
C SER A 59 17.91 6.36 -11.65
N CYS A 60 17.32 6.44 -12.84
CA CYS A 60 17.53 5.44 -13.87
C CYS A 60 19.03 5.33 -14.21
N GLY A 61 19.50 4.11 -14.50
CA GLY A 61 20.86 3.87 -14.97
C GLY A 61 21.14 4.39 -16.39
N PHE A 62 20.09 4.75 -17.13
CA PHE A 62 20.17 5.40 -18.43
C PHE A 62 19.99 6.92 -18.30
N THR A 63 20.64 7.68 -19.16
CA THR A 63 20.60 9.15 -19.09
C THR A 63 19.54 9.75 -20.00
N ILE A 64 19.23 9.08 -21.12
CA ILE A 64 18.30 9.59 -22.13
C ILE A 64 16.94 8.88 -22.02
N HIS A 65 15.88 9.68 -21.88
CA HIS A 65 14.47 9.26 -21.80
C HIS A 65 13.61 10.16 -22.72
N ASP A 66 12.29 10.00 -22.65
CA ASP A 66 11.24 10.85 -23.24
C ASP A 66 11.46 12.38 -23.17
N ASP A 67 12.12 12.88 -22.13
CA ASP A 67 12.42 14.32 -21.98
C ASP A 67 13.50 14.84 -22.95
N HIS A 68 14.24 13.96 -23.61
CA HIS A 68 15.35 14.37 -24.46
C HIS A 68 14.84 14.88 -25.82
N LEU A 69 15.42 15.97 -26.33
CA LEU A 69 15.01 16.62 -27.57
C LEU A 69 15.01 15.67 -28.79
N GLU A 70 15.94 14.72 -28.82
CA GLU A 70 16.08 13.74 -29.91
C GLU A 70 15.27 12.45 -29.70
N TRP A 71 14.54 12.33 -28.59
CA TRP A 71 13.72 11.15 -28.29
C TRP A 71 12.71 10.80 -29.38
N PRO A 72 12.00 11.75 -30.01
CA PRO A 72 11.06 11.42 -31.09
C PRO A 72 11.74 10.71 -32.27
N ASN A 73 12.98 11.10 -32.60
CA ASN A 73 13.75 10.50 -33.70
C ASN A 73 14.16 9.06 -33.36
N VAL A 74 14.59 8.81 -32.11
CA VAL A 74 14.97 7.47 -31.63
C VAL A 74 13.76 6.55 -31.59
N LYS A 75 12.62 7.04 -31.10
CA LYS A 75 11.38 6.28 -31.05
C LYS A 75 10.87 5.95 -32.45
N GLU A 76 10.94 6.90 -33.38
CA GLU A 76 10.58 6.65 -34.78
C GLU A 76 11.48 5.60 -35.45
N GLN A 77 12.79 5.60 -35.16
CA GLN A 77 13.70 4.55 -35.63
C GLN A 77 13.27 3.18 -35.11
N TRP A 78 12.95 3.07 -33.82
CA TRP A 78 12.46 1.83 -33.23
C TRP A 78 11.11 1.40 -33.80
N ASP A 79 10.16 2.31 -33.94
CA ASP A 79 8.82 2.02 -34.45
C ASP A 79 8.81 1.54 -35.91
N LYS A 80 9.77 2.01 -36.72
CA LYS A 80 9.97 1.56 -38.11
C LYS A 80 10.51 0.14 -38.23
N LEU A 81 11.17 -0.40 -37.20
CA LEU A 81 11.73 -1.74 -37.26
C LEU A 81 10.62 -2.81 -37.26
N PRO A 82 10.75 -3.88 -38.07
CA PRO A 82 9.81 -5.00 -38.03
C PRO A 82 9.90 -5.72 -36.68
N GLN A 83 8.78 -6.28 -36.21
CA GLN A 83 8.72 -6.98 -34.91
C GLN A 83 9.81 -8.06 -34.75
N ARG A 84 10.14 -8.77 -35.83
CA ARG A 84 11.20 -9.78 -35.85
C ARG A 84 12.58 -9.24 -35.45
N GLU A 85 12.88 -7.99 -35.76
CA GLU A 85 14.13 -7.34 -35.37
C GLU A 85 14.06 -6.83 -33.93
N LYS A 86 12.92 -6.31 -33.50
CA LYS A 86 12.69 -5.94 -32.09
C LYS A 86 12.88 -7.13 -31.15
N ASP A 87 12.36 -8.29 -31.53
CA ASP A 87 12.49 -9.54 -30.76
C ASP A 87 13.96 -10.00 -30.63
N ARG A 88 14.82 -9.66 -31.60
CA ARG A 88 16.27 -9.99 -31.54
C ARG A 88 16.99 -9.17 -30.49
N HIS A 89 16.60 -7.92 -30.28
CA HIS A 89 17.26 -7.03 -29.32
C HIS A 89 16.92 -7.36 -27.86
N THR A 90 15.93 -8.23 -27.60
CA THR A 90 15.54 -8.73 -26.26
C THR A 90 15.13 -7.67 -25.23
N TYR A 91 15.07 -6.39 -25.59
CA TYR A 91 14.71 -5.27 -24.70
C TYR A 91 13.34 -5.46 -24.03
N GLU A 92 12.36 -6.02 -24.75
CA GLU A 92 11.04 -6.35 -24.20
C GLU A 92 11.14 -7.44 -23.11
N ARG A 93 11.98 -8.45 -23.32
CA ARG A 93 12.16 -9.56 -22.36
C ARG A 93 12.86 -9.09 -21.10
N ASP A 94 13.84 -8.21 -21.23
CA ASP A 94 14.54 -7.64 -20.09
C ASP A 94 13.64 -6.70 -19.28
N LEU A 95 12.78 -5.92 -19.96
CA LEU A 95 11.74 -5.13 -19.28
C LEU A 95 10.78 -6.03 -18.50
N ILE A 96 10.27 -7.10 -19.11
CA ILE A 96 9.36 -8.05 -18.43
C ILE A 96 10.05 -8.68 -17.21
N ARG A 97 11.29 -9.14 -17.35
CA ARG A 97 12.06 -9.71 -16.21
C ARG A 97 12.21 -8.72 -15.07
N TYR A 98 12.53 -7.46 -15.40
CA TYR A 98 12.65 -6.41 -14.40
C TYR A 98 11.30 -6.12 -13.71
N MET A 99 10.21 -6.06 -14.48
CA MET A 99 8.86 -5.89 -13.93
C MET A 99 8.42 -7.07 -13.06
N GLU A 100 8.70 -8.31 -13.47
CA GLU A 100 8.43 -9.50 -12.67
C GLU A 100 9.20 -9.47 -11.34
N GLN A 101 10.46 -9.01 -11.36
CA GLN A 101 11.24 -8.84 -10.14
C GLN A 101 10.60 -7.80 -9.20
N LEU A 102 10.20 -6.65 -9.72
CA LEU A 102 9.53 -5.60 -8.93
C LEU A 102 8.20 -6.10 -8.34
N ILE A 103 7.42 -6.89 -9.09
CA ILE A 103 6.18 -7.49 -8.61
C ILE A 103 6.49 -8.46 -7.46
N ARG A 104 7.49 -9.34 -7.60
CA ARG A 104 7.89 -10.28 -6.54
C ARG A 104 8.35 -9.57 -5.27
N ASP A 105 9.09 -8.48 -5.41
CA ASP A 105 9.54 -7.66 -4.28
C ASP A 105 8.35 -7.00 -3.57
N MET A 106 7.37 -6.53 -4.34
CA MET A 106 6.12 -5.96 -3.80
C MET A 106 5.27 -7.02 -3.10
N ASP A 107 5.10 -8.21 -3.68
CA ASP A 107 4.36 -9.32 -3.07
C ASP A 107 5.02 -9.78 -1.77
N ALA A 108 6.35 -9.88 -1.75
CA ALA A 108 7.09 -10.21 -0.54
C ALA A 108 6.91 -9.14 0.56
N LYS A 109 6.91 -7.86 0.18
CA LYS A 109 6.64 -6.73 1.07
C LYS A 109 5.21 -6.75 1.60
N ILE A 110 4.22 -7.03 0.75
CA ILE A 110 2.81 -7.16 1.14
C ILE A 110 2.65 -8.31 2.12
N ARG A 111 3.22 -9.48 1.86
CA ARG A 111 3.15 -10.63 2.77
C ARG A 111 3.73 -10.30 4.14
N LYS A 112 4.93 -9.73 4.18
CA LYS A 112 5.58 -9.33 5.44
C LYS A 112 4.77 -8.28 6.21
N ASN A 113 4.18 -7.33 5.50
CA ASN A 113 3.34 -6.31 6.12
C ASN A 113 2.01 -6.90 6.61
N LYS A 114 1.40 -7.84 5.88
CA LYS A 114 0.20 -8.58 6.29
C LYS A 114 0.46 -9.36 7.58
N GLU A 115 1.57 -10.11 7.64
CA GLU A 115 2.00 -10.82 8.86
C GLU A 115 2.18 -9.87 10.04
N ARG A 116 2.81 -8.70 9.81
CA ARG A 116 2.97 -7.68 10.84
C ARG A 116 1.64 -7.08 11.30
N ALA A 117 0.74 -6.78 10.36
CA ALA A 117 -0.58 -6.27 10.68
C ALA A 117 -1.40 -7.29 11.46
N GLU A 118 -1.33 -8.57 11.09
CA GLU A 118 -2.00 -9.66 11.80
C GLU A 118 -1.45 -9.79 13.24
N ALA A 119 -0.12 -9.75 13.40
CA ALA A 119 0.52 -9.77 14.72
C ALA A 119 0.12 -8.58 15.61
N GLU A 120 0.04 -7.38 15.04
CA GLU A 120 -0.39 -6.16 15.77
C GLU A 120 -1.91 -6.15 16.03
N SER A 121 -2.71 -6.77 15.17
CA SER A 121 -4.16 -6.93 15.33
C SER A 121 -4.56 -8.10 16.23
N ARG A 122 -3.61 -8.95 16.64
CA ARG A 122 -3.89 -10.09 17.50
C ARG A 122 -4.45 -9.59 18.83
N PRO A 123 -5.57 -10.16 19.33
CA PRO A 123 -6.13 -9.76 20.60
C PRO A 123 -5.07 -9.90 21.70
N LYS A 124 -4.96 -8.88 22.55
CA LYS A 124 -4.01 -8.89 23.67
C LYS A 124 -4.35 -10.09 24.56
N VAL A 125 -3.33 -10.87 24.93
CA VAL A 125 -3.53 -11.94 25.92
C VAL A 125 -3.94 -11.28 27.23
N LEU A 126 -5.13 -11.61 27.73
CA LEU A 126 -5.61 -11.04 28.99
C LEU A 126 -4.63 -11.39 30.11
N LYS A 127 -4.28 -10.38 30.90
CA LYS A 127 -3.48 -10.60 32.10
C LYS A 127 -4.28 -11.44 33.08
N VAL A 128 -3.58 -12.27 33.87
CA VAL A 128 -4.21 -13.12 34.89
C VAL A 128 -5.10 -12.31 35.84
N ASP A 129 -4.69 -11.09 36.20
CA ASP A 129 -5.48 -10.20 37.06
C ASP A 129 -6.76 -9.67 36.41
N ASP A 130 -6.73 -9.37 35.11
CA ASP A 130 -7.90 -8.89 34.38
C ASP A 130 -8.89 -10.03 34.09
N GLN A 131 -8.37 -11.24 33.86
CA GLN A 131 -9.20 -12.44 33.78
C GLN A 131 -9.94 -12.71 35.11
N ARG A 132 -9.25 -12.59 36.24
CA ARG A 132 -9.87 -12.72 37.58
C ARG A 132 -10.98 -11.70 37.82
N ARG A 133 -10.81 -10.45 37.36
CA ARG A 133 -11.85 -9.42 37.45
C ARG A 133 -13.09 -9.77 36.63
N LEU A 134 -12.90 -10.29 35.41
CA LEU A 134 -14.01 -10.74 34.57
C LEU A 134 -14.74 -11.93 35.20
N ASP A 135 -13.99 -12.90 35.74
CA ASP A 135 -14.56 -14.06 36.41
C ASP A 135 -15.35 -13.68 37.67
N ASP A 136 -14.87 -12.70 38.46
CA ASP A 136 -15.61 -12.17 39.62
C ASP A 136 -16.92 -11.49 39.22
N ILE A 137 -16.92 -10.71 38.13
CA ILE A 137 -18.14 -10.08 37.60
C ILE A 137 -19.12 -11.15 37.09
N LYS A 138 -18.64 -12.19 36.39
CA LYS A 138 -19.48 -13.33 35.97
C LYS A 138 -20.07 -14.08 37.16
N MET A 139 -19.30 -14.28 38.22
CA MET A 139 -19.77 -14.93 39.43
C MET A 139 -20.89 -14.13 40.10
N ARG A 140 -20.73 -12.81 40.22
CA ARG A 140 -21.79 -11.90 40.72
C ARG A 140 -23.03 -11.90 39.82
N GLN A 141 -22.85 -11.99 38.50
CA GLN A 141 -23.96 -12.14 37.57
C GLN A 141 -24.72 -13.44 37.83
N ALA A 142 -24.01 -14.56 37.97
CA ALA A 142 -24.63 -15.86 38.24
C ALA A 142 -25.38 -15.89 39.57
N GLU A 143 -24.84 -15.26 40.62
CA GLU A 143 -25.50 -15.11 41.92
C GLU A 143 -26.82 -14.32 41.80
N MET A 144 -26.81 -13.20 41.07
CA MET A 144 -28.02 -12.38 40.87
C MET A 144 -29.07 -13.10 40.01
N VAL A 145 -28.64 -13.91 39.03
CA VAL A 145 -29.55 -14.78 38.25
C VAL A 145 -30.16 -15.87 39.13
N ALA A 146 -29.36 -16.51 39.99
CA ALA A 146 -29.86 -17.52 40.92
C ALA A 146 -30.88 -16.94 41.91
N ARG A 147 -30.62 -15.72 42.42
CA ARG A 147 -31.56 -15.00 43.27
C ARG A 147 -32.85 -14.64 42.55
N ALA A 148 -32.77 -14.24 41.28
CA ALA A 148 -33.96 -13.99 40.47
C ALA A 148 -34.79 -15.26 40.24
N ALA A 149 -34.14 -16.41 40.06
CA ALA A 149 -34.81 -17.70 39.91
C ALA A 149 -35.55 -18.11 41.19
N GLN A 150 -34.94 -17.92 42.37
CA GLN A 150 -35.58 -18.20 43.67
C GLN A 150 -36.82 -17.32 43.90
N LEU A 151 -36.72 -16.00 43.68
CA LEU A 151 -37.86 -15.09 43.80
C LEU A 151 -39.00 -15.44 42.82
N GLY A 152 -38.65 -15.95 41.63
CA GLY A 152 -39.62 -16.46 40.66
C GLY A 152 -40.33 -17.73 41.13
N GLU A 153 -39.63 -18.64 41.81
CA GLU A 153 -40.21 -19.87 42.39
C GLU A 153 -41.11 -19.57 43.60
N GLU A 154 -40.76 -18.54 44.39
CA GLU A 154 -41.57 -18.04 45.51
C GLU A 154 -42.83 -17.26 45.04
N GLY A 155 -42.93 -16.95 43.74
CA GLY A 155 -44.07 -16.28 43.12
C GLY A 155 -44.03 -14.76 43.15
N ASP A 156 -42.91 -14.14 43.56
CA ASP A 156 -42.70 -12.69 43.50
C ASP A 156 -42.19 -12.29 42.10
N VAL A 157 -43.14 -12.09 41.19
CA VAL A 157 -42.87 -11.77 39.77
C VAL A 157 -42.19 -10.40 39.63
N ASP A 158 -42.57 -9.42 40.45
CA ASP A 158 -42.02 -8.06 40.37
C ASP A 158 -40.58 -8.03 40.90
N GLY A 159 -40.30 -8.70 42.02
CA GLY A 159 -38.96 -8.86 42.57
C GLY A 159 -38.01 -9.63 41.65
N ALA A 160 -38.49 -10.70 41.01
CA ALA A 160 -37.72 -11.47 40.03
C ALA A 160 -37.37 -10.65 38.78
N LEU A 161 -38.30 -9.82 38.29
CA LEU A 161 -38.06 -8.95 37.13
C LEU A 161 -36.99 -7.88 37.43
N GLU A 162 -36.97 -7.35 38.64
CA GLU A 162 -35.94 -6.37 39.02
C GLU A 162 -34.56 -7.02 39.19
N ALA A 163 -34.50 -8.20 39.82
CA ALA A 163 -33.26 -8.95 39.98
C ALA A 163 -32.66 -9.40 38.63
N THR A 164 -33.49 -9.80 37.66
CA THR A 164 -33.04 -10.12 36.30
C THR A 164 -32.50 -8.89 35.56
N LYS A 165 -33.16 -7.73 35.65
CA LYS A 165 -32.63 -6.47 35.07
C LYS A 165 -31.26 -6.11 35.65
N GLN A 166 -31.06 -6.28 36.95
CA GLN A 166 -29.78 -6.03 37.61
C GLN A 166 -28.71 -7.02 37.13
N ALA A 167 -29.04 -8.29 36.97
CA ALA A 167 -28.14 -9.28 36.39
C ALA A 167 -27.75 -8.96 34.93
N GLU A 168 -28.70 -8.50 34.10
CA GLU A 168 -28.41 -8.05 32.75
C GLU A 168 -27.50 -6.81 32.72
N ALA A 169 -27.70 -5.87 33.65
CA ALA A 169 -26.83 -4.69 33.75
C ALA A 169 -25.39 -5.08 34.10
N ILE A 170 -25.19 -6.03 35.01
CA ILE A 170 -23.87 -6.59 35.36
C ILE A 170 -23.28 -7.35 34.16
N GLY A 171 -24.09 -8.11 33.42
CA GLY A 171 -23.66 -8.76 32.17
C GLY A 171 -23.18 -7.77 31.11
N ARG A 172 -23.89 -6.65 30.92
CA ARG A 172 -23.45 -5.59 30.01
C ARG A 172 -22.13 -4.95 30.45
N GLN A 173 -21.92 -4.78 31.76
CA GLN A 173 -20.65 -4.29 32.31
C GLN A 173 -19.51 -5.28 32.05
N HIS A 174 -19.76 -6.58 32.27
CA HIS A 174 -18.81 -7.64 31.93
C HIS A 174 -18.41 -7.58 30.45
N ASP A 175 -19.40 -7.51 29.54
CA ASP A 175 -19.14 -7.51 28.10
C ASP A 175 -18.41 -6.25 27.65
N THR A 176 -18.71 -5.11 28.27
CA THR A 176 -18.01 -3.84 28.00
C THR A 176 -16.55 -3.92 28.43
N LEU A 177 -16.28 -4.40 29.65
CA LEU A 177 -14.92 -4.59 30.16
C LEU A 177 -14.16 -5.64 29.35
N HIS A 178 -14.81 -6.75 28.99
CA HIS A 178 -14.22 -7.79 28.17
C HIS A 178 -13.81 -7.26 26.80
N LYS A 179 -14.67 -6.48 26.14
CA LYS A 179 -14.33 -5.82 24.87
C LYS A 179 -13.16 -4.86 25.01
N GLN A 180 -13.15 -4.02 26.04
CA GLN A 180 -12.04 -3.09 26.30
C GLN A 180 -10.70 -3.78 26.56
N LEU A 181 -10.73 -4.95 27.20
CA LEU A 181 -9.53 -5.74 27.52
C LEU A 181 -9.05 -6.61 26.36
N THR A 182 -9.98 -7.07 25.51
CA THR A 182 -9.69 -8.05 24.45
C THR A 182 -9.48 -7.40 23.09
N GLU A 183 -10.21 -6.33 22.78
CA GLU A 183 -10.09 -5.66 21.47
C GLU A 183 -8.75 -4.91 21.38
N PRO A 184 -8.01 -5.09 20.27
CA PRO A 184 -6.79 -4.33 20.06
C PRO A 184 -7.13 -2.85 19.85
N ASP A 185 -6.30 -1.94 20.40
CA ASP A 185 -6.53 -0.49 20.31
C ASP A 185 -6.63 0.01 18.87
N ARG A 186 -6.02 -0.70 17.91
CA ARG A 186 -6.00 -0.37 16.48
C ARG A 186 -5.96 -1.65 15.66
N THR A 187 -7.02 -1.90 14.89
CA THR A 187 -6.98 -2.92 13.84
C THR A 187 -6.35 -2.30 12.59
N MET A 188 -5.16 -2.79 12.25
CA MET A 188 -4.47 -2.42 11.03
C MET A 188 -4.77 -3.45 9.95
N THR A 189 -5.15 -2.97 8.78
CA THR A 189 -5.27 -3.77 7.56
C THR A 189 -4.19 -3.33 6.58
N VAL A 190 -3.86 -4.15 5.60
CA VAL A 190 -2.83 -3.84 4.60
C VAL A 190 -3.45 -3.86 3.22
N CYS A 191 -3.17 -2.85 2.41
CA CYS A 191 -3.61 -2.85 1.02
C CYS A 191 -2.90 -3.94 0.20
N GLU A 192 -3.66 -4.65 -0.62
CA GLU A 192 -3.16 -5.77 -1.44
C GLU A 192 -2.36 -5.35 -2.66
N ILE A 193 -2.39 -4.06 -3.02
CA ILE A 193 -1.71 -3.53 -4.21
C ILE A 193 -0.41 -2.81 -3.82
N CYS A 194 -0.49 -1.90 -2.85
CA CYS A 194 0.64 -1.04 -2.47
C CYS A 194 1.32 -1.47 -1.16
N GLY A 195 0.76 -2.43 -0.42
CA GLY A 195 1.32 -2.91 0.86
C GLY A 195 1.33 -1.86 1.99
N VAL A 196 0.56 -0.77 1.85
CA VAL A 196 0.46 0.30 2.85
C VAL A 196 -0.52 -0.09 3.96
N PHE A 197 -0.19 0.23 5.21
CA PHE A 197 -1.07 0.03 6.37
C PHE A 197 -2.23 1.01 6.34
N ILE A 198 -3.44 0.49 6.52
CA ILE A 198 -4.69 1.24 6.62
C ILE A 198 -5.26 0.96 8.01
N ASN A 199 -5.39 2.01 8.82
CA ASN A 199 -5.98 1.89 10.14
C ASN A 199 -7.51 1.91 10.05
N SER A 200 -8.20 1.10 10.86
CA SER A 200 -9.68 1.02 10.81
C SER A 200 -10.37 2.33 11.19
N THR A 201 -9.73 3.18 11.99
CA THR A 201 -10.26 4.48 12.43
C THR A 201 -9.93 5.65 11.49
N ASP A 202 -9.20 5.41 10.40
CA ASP A 202 -8.83 6.48 9.46
C ASP A 202 -10.02 6.86 8.56
N ASN A 203 -10.24 8.16 8.38
CA ASN A 203 -11.36 8.69 7.59
C ASN A 203 -11.36 8.11 6.16
N ASP A 204 -12.53 7.73 5.66
CA ASP A 204 -12.65 7.16 4.30
C ASP A 204 -12.13 8.11 3.21
N GLN A 205 -12.16 9.42 3.43
CA GLN A 205 -11.53 10.39 2.54
C GLN A 205 -10.00 10.27 2.49
N ARG A 206 -9.30 9.93 3.58
CA ARG A 206 -7.85 9.65 3.55
C ARG A 206 -7.54 8.32 2.88
N ARG A 207 -8.45 7.34 2.96
CA ARG A 207 -8.34 6.08 2.20
C ARG A 207 -8.50 6.29 0.69
N LEU A 208 -9.33 7.24 0.29
CA LEU A 208 -9.63 7.57 -1.12
C LEU A 208 -8.62 8.53 -1.74
N VAL A 209 -8.13 9.52 -0.99
CA VAL A 209 -7.20 10.57 -1.47
C VAL A 209 -5.76 10.11 -1.26
N GLY A 210 -5.43 8.91 -1.70
CA GLY A 210 -4.04 8.48 -1.88
C GLY A 210 -3.42 9.17 -3.10
N GLY A 211 -3.44 10.51 -3.11
CA GLY A 211 -2.83 11.32 -4.15
C GLY A 211 -1.33 11.44 -3.92
N ALA A 212 -0.57 11.47 -5.02
CA ALA A 212 0.88 11.59 -5.09
C ALA A 212 1.49 12.41 -3.93
N GLY A 213 2.32 11.76 -3.11
CA GLY A 213 3.20 12.43 -2.14
C GLY A 213 2.80 12.34 -0.67
N GLN A 214 1.60 11.87 -0.29
CA GLN A 214 1.19 11.78 1.12
C GLN A 214 0.58 10.43 1.48
N GLY A 215 1.45 9.45 1.75
CA GLY A 215 1.20 8.43 2.78
C GLY A 215 0.01 7.46 2.67
N ALA A 216 -0.80 7.46 1.60
CA ALA A 216 -1.93 6.53 1.43
C ALA A 216 -2.11 6.14 -0.05
N CYS A 217 -2.73 4.98 -0.27
CA CYS A 217 -2.66 4.19 -1.50
C CYS A 217 -3.31 4.86 -2.73
N CYS A 218 -2.54 5.05 -3.81
CA CYS A 218 -3.11 5.27 -5.13
C CYS A 218 -3.84 3.99 -5.58
N VAL A 219 -5.12 4.12 -5.95
CA VAL A 219 -5.90 3.13 -6.72
C VAL A 219 -6.37 1.89 -5.95
N CYS A 220 -7.32 2.05 -5.04
CA CYS A 220 -8.27 0.98 -4.74
C CYS A 220 -9.59 1.32 -5.47
N PRO A 221 -9.89 0.68 -6.62
CA PRO A 221 -11.20 0.85 -7.23
C PRO A 221 -12.23 0.25 -6.28
N ARG A 222 -13.25 1.03 -5.91
CA ARG A 222 -14.45 0.52 -5.27
C ARG A 222 -15.03 -0.56 -6.17
N ASN A 223 -14.94 -1.84 -5.81
CA ASN A 223 -15.94 -2.86 -6.13
C ASN A 223 -15.66 -4.24 -5.54
N ALA A 224 -15.70 -4.38 -4.22
CA ALA A 224 -15.81 -5.71 -3.60
C ALA A 224 -16.88 -5.81 -2.50
N GLN A 225 -17.52 -4.70 -2.10
CA GLN A 225 -18.56 -4.71 -1.05
C GLN A 225 -19.98 -4.40 -1.55
N GLN A 226 -20.18 -4.09 -2.85
CA GLN A 226 -21.54 -3.93 -3.40
C GLN A 226 -22.19 -5.25 -3.86
N THR A 227 -21.48 -6.37 -3.86
CA THR A 227 -22.03 -7.68 -4.25
C THR A 227 -22.67 -8.48 -3.11
N ALA A 228 -22.66 -7.97 -1.87
CA ALA A 228 -23.23 -8.67 -0.71
C ALA A 228 -24.60 -8.10 -0.23
N GLN A 229 -25.16 -7.12 -0.93
CA GLN A 229 -26.49 -6.54 -0.61
C GLN A 229 -27.55 -6.76 -1.72
N LEU A 230 -27.25 -7.59 -2.71
CA LEU A 230 -28.19 -7.97 -3.78
C LEU A 230 -28.28 -9.50 -3.94
N LEU A 231 -28.30 -10.22 -2.81
CA LEU A 231 -28.89 -11.55 -2.66
C LEU A 231 -29.73 -11.58 -1.37
#